data_AF-A0A6G8ZX09-F1
#
_entry.id   AF-A0A6G8ZX09-F1
#
_cell.length_a   1.000
_cell.length_b   1.000
_cell.length_c   1.000
_cell.angle_alpha   90.00
_cell.angle_beta   90.00
_cell.angle_gamma   90.00
#
_symmetry.space_group_name_H-M   'P 1'
#
loop_
_entity.id
_entity.type
_entity.pdbx_description
1 polymer ?
#
loop_
_entity_poly.entity_id
_entity_poly.type
_entity_poly.pdbx_seq_one_letter_code
_entity_poly.pdbx_strand_id
1 'polypeptide(L)'
;MWLFFLVAWFGLLAVVAVFAQQALGYDISHLAAWFASLPVPQRIATGVIPALALALIGASAWRLSRQDRSLKTLRDRLKKTREDAVVAHALQNHLDATVQHLIESDPREAVSALHDKLGETEQRALLQQGRNQSTDMHDQLAEIRRRQQALREMVGKVADQRRAVEPVFTEIRDRQNQLERSLHDLETDDRKNNLADRQRDIARDVAALLGRVSAVQETFATLNQYKEDLAKSHAELVPLRSSDAGINALISELSLSHDRLAKTIDELETGGETPLPARVETLSKNKIEIEQRLARIDDSFNILKAIRLDFEELGQRQAQLERSLADVETDADGKTLTDRQNALNEFVLQSRQRLGALQETLATLNAFKAELSKSQADLVPLKAPVFGIEALIAEVGTTRDLLARTVGEIEANGDVTLASRVDALTQSKREVEDRLARVFDNFNALDALRKDIGGIFSTIRNGLNRIG
;
A
#
# COMPACT_ATOMS: atom_id res chain seq x y z
N MET A 1 -25.96 -18.57 41.91
CA MET A 1 -25.61 -17.19 41.47
C MET A 1 -24.18 -17.05 40.93
N TRP A 2 -23.17 -17.68 41.52
CA TRP A 2 -21.76 -17.49 41.11
C TRP A 2 -21.44 -17.97 39.67
N LEU A 3 -22.01 -19.10 39.24
CA LEU A 3 -21.88 -19.63 37.87
C LEU A 3 -22.46 -18.68 36.80
N PHE A 4 -23.60 -18.05 37.07
CA PHE A 4 -24.22 -17.08 36.15
C PHE A 4 -23.37 -15.82 35.97
N PHE A 5 -22.72 -15.37 37.05
CA PHE A 5 -21.85 -14.20 37.00
C PHE A 5 -20.57 -14.47 36.18
N LEU A 6 -19.98 -15.66 36.33
CA LEU A 6 -18.82 -16.09 35.54
C LEU A 6 -19.17 -16.27 34.05
N VAL A 7 -20.32 -16.87 33.75
CA VAL A 7 -20.79 -17.05 32.36
C VAL A 7 -21.12 -15.71 31.70
N ALA A 8 -21.76 -14.79 32.42
CA ALA A 8 -22.04 -13.44 31.91
C ALA A 8 -20.76 -12.64 31.63
N TRP A 9 -19.73 -12.78 32.48
CA TRP A 9 -18.43 -12.16 32.24
C TRP A 9 -17.73 -12.79 31.03
N PHE A 10 -17.65 -14.12 30.95
CA PHE A 10 -17.04 -14.77 29.79
C PHE A 10 -17.74 -14.40 28.46
N GLY A 11 -19.07 -14.28 28.49
CA GLY A 11 -19.83 -13.77 27.35
C GLY A 11 -19.45 -12.33 26.98
N LEU A 12 -19.29 -11.45 27.97
CA LEU A 12 -18.92 -10.05 27.74
C LEU A 12 -17.47 -9.92 27.22
N LEU A 13 -16.52 -10.73 27.70
CA LEU A 13 -15.17 -10.80 27.12
C LEU A 13 -15.17 -11.27 25.67
N ALA A 14 -15.97 -12.30 25.37
CA ALA A 14 -16.08 -12.80 24.00
C ALA A 14 -16.67 -11.75 23.05
N VAL A 15 -17.67 -11.00 23.50
CA VAL A 15 -18.27 -9.89 22.71
C VAL A 15 -17.25 -8.77 22.49
N VAL A 16 -16.49 -8.38 23.51
CA VAL A 16 -15.45 -7.34 23.37
C VAL A 16 -14.33 -7.80 22.43
N ALA A 17 -13.92 -9.07 22.51
CA ALA A 17 -12.91 -9.64 21.61
C ALA A 17 -13.37 -9.64 20.15
N VAL A 18 -14.61 -10.06 19.89
CA VAL A 18 -15.21 -10.04 18.53
C VAL A 18 -15.35 -8.60 18.01
N PHE A 19 -15.73 -7.66 18.88
CA PHE A 19 -15.86 -6.25 18.51
C PHE A 19 -14.51 -5.60 18.21
N ALA A 20 -13.47 -5.92 18.97
CA ALA A 20 -12.11 -5.43 18.71
C ALA A 20 -11.54 -5.97 17.39
N GLN A 21 -11.83 -7.23 17.04
CA GLN A 21 -11.41 -7.83 15.78
C GLN A 21 -12.13 -7.23 14.57
N GLN A 22 -13.45 -6.97 14.69
CA GLN A 22 -14.24 -6.46 13.57
C GLN A 22 -14.16 -4.94 13.39
N ALA A 23 -14.07 -4.15 14.45
CA ALA A 23 -14.12 -2.68 14.38
C ALA A 23 -12.73 -2.03 14.28
N LEU A 24 -11.68 -2.67 14.80
CA LEU A 24 -10.32 -2.11 14.84
C LEU A 24 -9.31 -2.93 14.02
N GLY A 25 -9.72 -4.04 13.40
CA GLY A 25 -8.86 -4.86 12.54
C GLY A 25 -7.74 -5.59 13.29
N TYR A 26 -7.83 -5.72 14.62
CA TYR A 26 -6.82 -6.41 15.43
C TYR A 26 -6.90 -7.93 15.23
N ASP A 27 -5.85 -8.51 14.65
CA ASP A 27 -5.72 -9.96 14.50
C ASP A 27 -5.27 -10.59 15.82
N ILE A 28 -6.23 -11.17 16.55
CA ILE A 28 -6.06 -11.74 17.91
C ILE A 28 -5.00 -12.87 17.90
N SER A 29 -4.82 -13.52 16.76
CA SER A 29 -3.82 -14.58 16.55
C SER A 29 -2.37 -14.09 16.68
N HIS A 30 -2.12 -12.79 16.45
CA HIS A 30 -0.79 -12.19 16.50
C HIS A 30 -0.46 -11.52 17.84
N LEU A 31 -1.42 -11.39 18.77
CA LEU A 31 -1.20 -10.75 20.08
C LEU A 31 -0.10 -11.44 20.90
N ALA A 32 -0.03 -12.77 20.86
CA ALA A 32 1.00 -13.53 21.58
C ALA A 32 2.40 -13.28 21.00
N ALA A 33 2.52 -13.17 19.67
CA ALA A 33 3.76 -12.86 18.98
C ALA A 33 4.20 -11.41 19.25
N TRP A 34 3.24 -10.48 19.27
CA TRP A 34 3.50 -9.06 19.57
C TRP A 34 3.95 -8.88 21.03
N PHE A 35 3.29 -9.56 21.98
CA PHE A 35 3.70 -9.59 23.39
C PHE A 35 5.10 -10.19 23.58
N ALA A 36 5.44 -11.23 22.82
CA ALA A 36 6.76 -11.86 22.79
C ALA A 36 7.84 -11.03 22.08
N SER A 37 7.49 -9.91 21.44
CA SER A 37 8.44 -9.00 20.78
C SER A 37 8.74 -7.73 21.60
N LEU A 38 7.94 -7.43 22.63
CA LEU A 38 8.11 -6.24 23.48
C LEU A 38 9.33 -6.36 24.42
N PRO A 39 9.99 -5.25 24.80
CA PRO A 39 11.04 -5.25 25.83
C PRO A 39 10.53 -5.76 27.19
N VAL A 40 11.37 -6.48 27.96
CA VAL A 40 11.03 -7.10 29.26
C VAL A 40 10.24 -6.20 30.23
N PRO A 41 10.60 -4.91 30.46
CA PRO A 41 9.83 -4.06 31.40
C PRO A 41 8.41 -3.75 30.90
N GLN A 42 8.22 -3.66 29.58
CA GLN A 42 6.90 -3.40 28.99
C GLN A 42 6.03 -4.64 29.04
N ARG A 43 6.58 -5.85 28.87
CA ARG A 43 5.83 -7.11 29.05
C ARG A 43 5.25 -7.23 30.46
N ILE A 44 6.04 -6.88 31.47
CA ILE A 44 5.61 -6.91 32.87
C ILE A 44 4.46 -5.92 33.06
N ALA A 45 4.59 -4.68 32.58
CA ALA A 45 3.53 -3.66 32.68
C ALA A 45 2.23 -4.11 31.99
N THR A 46 2.31 -4.62 30.76
CA THR A 46 1.14 -5.12 30.03
C THR A 46 0.54 -6.39 30.63
N GLY A 47 1.31 -7.21 31.33
CA GLY A 47 0.82 -8.39 32.04
C GLY A 47 0.16 -8.07 33.40
N VAL A 48 0.59 -7.00 34.07
CA VAL A 48 0.05 -6.59 35.37
C VAL A 48 -1.38 -6.02 35.24
N ILE A 49 -1.67 -5.32 34.15
CA ILE A 49 -3.00 -4.72 33.91
C ILE A 49 -4.14 -5.75 33.92
N PRO A 50 -4.10 -6.87 33.15
CA PRO A 50 -5.15 -7.88 33.19
C PRO A 50 -5.18 -8.64 34.53
N ALA A 51 -4.02 -8.85 35.19
CA ALA A 51 -3.96 -9.49 36.49
C ALA A 51 -4.64 -8.64 37.58
N LEU A 52 -4.46 -7.31 37.55
CA LEU A 52 -5.10 -6.38 38.48
C LEU A 52 -6.61 -6.30 38.26
N ALA A 53 -7.05 -6.34 37.00
CA ALA A 53 -8.46 -6.39 36.64
C ALA A 53 -9.13 -7.67 37.17
N LEU A 54 -8.48 -8.83 37.03
CA LEU A 54 -8.97 -10.10 37.56
C LEU A 54 -9.01 -10.11 39.11
N ALA A 55 -8.03 -9.50 39.78
CA ALA A 55 -8.01 -9.36 41.22
C ALA A 55 -9.16 -8.47 41.75
N LEU A 56 -9.44 -7.35 41.06
CA LEU A 56 -10.58 -6.48 41.36
C LEU A 56 -11.93 -7.19 41.20
N ILE A 57 -12.06 -8.00 40.15
CA ILE A 57 -13.27 -8.83 39.93
C ILE A 57 -13.43 -9.85 41.05
N GLY A 58 -12.36 -10.57 41.43
CA GLY A 58 -12.38 -11.51 42.55
C GLY A 58 -12.76 -10.87 43.90
N ALA A 59 -12.23 -9.68 44.18
CA ALA A 59 -12.52 -8.93 45.40
C ALA A 59 -14.00 -8.50 45.47
N SER A 60 -14.58 -8.06 44.35
CA SER A 60 -15.98 -7.65 44.27
C SER A 60 -16.95 -8.82 44.53
N ALA A 61 -16.66 -10.00 43.95
CA ALA A 61 -17.45 -11.20 44.16
C ALA A 61 -17.37 -11.72 45.61
N TRP A 62 -16.20 -11.61 46.24
CA TRP A 62 -16.03 -11.99 47.64
C TRP A 62 -16.84 -11.10 48.59
N ARG A 63 -16.86 -9.79 48.32
CA ARG A 63 -17.63 -8.80 49.11
C ARG A 63 -19.13 -9.06 49.06
N LEU A 64 -19.66 -9.44 47.88
CA LEU A 64 -21.08 -9.76 47.70
C LEU A 64 -21.50 -11.01 48.49
N SER A 65 -20.66 -12.04 48.55
CA SER A 65 -20.97 -13.26 49.32
C SER A 65 -20.97 -13.04 50.84
N ARG A 66 -20.23 -12.04 51.33
CA ARG A 66 -20.12 -11.73 52.76
C ARG A 66 -21.35 -10.98 53.27
N GLN A 67 -21.98 -10.15 52.42
CA GLN A 67 -23.20 -9.41 52.75
C GLN A 67 -24.44 -10.31 52.90
N ASP A 68 -24.51 -11.41 52.14
CA ASP A 68 -25.65 -12.34 52.21
C ASP A 68 -25.66 -13.15 53.54
N ARG A 69 -24.50 -13.34 54.17
CA ARG A 69 -24.39 -14.01 55.47
C ARG A 69 -24.84 -13.14 56.64
N SER A 70 -24.65 -11.82 56.59
CA SER A 70 -25.09 -10.90 57.66
C SER A 70 -26.61 -10.69 57.67
N LEU A 71 -27.29 -10.86 56.54
CA LEU A 71 -28.75 -10.74 56.47
C LEU A 71 -29.48 -11.95 57.09
N LYS A 72 -28.90 -13.15 56.99
CA LYS A 72 -29.47 -14.35 57.63
C LYS A 72 -29.41 -14.29 59.16
N THR A 73 -28.30 -13.80 59.73
CA THR A 73 -28.15 -13.74 61.20
C THR A 73 -29.05 -12.70 61.86
N LEU A 74 -29.42 -11.63 61.15
CA LEU A 74 -30.39 -10.65 61.63
C LEU A 74 -31.83 -11.18 61.60
N ARG A 75 -32.17 -12.02 60.62
CA ARG A 75 -33.51 -12.62 60.49
C ARG A 75 -33.82 -13.61 61.62
N ASP A 76 -32.82 -14.39 62.05
CA ASP A 76 -33.00 -15.36 63.13
C ASP A 76 -33.15 -14.69 64.51
N ARG A 77 -32.49 -13.54 64.74
CA ARG A 77 -32.65 -12.78 66.00
C ARG A 77 -34.03 -12.15 66.13
N LEU A 78 -34.63 -11.73 65.02
CA LEU A 78 -35.94 -11.08 64.99
C LEU A 78 -37.10 -12.06 65.21
N LYS A 79 -36.88 -13.36 64.94
CA LYS A 79 -37.88 -14.40 65.18
C LYS A 79 -37.96 -14.77 66.67
N LYS A 80 -36.82 -14.76 67.37
CA LYS A 80 -36.71 -15.14 68.79
C LYS A 80 -37.33 -14.11 69.74
N THR A 81 -37.26 -12.82 69.41
CA THR A 81 -37.86 -11.74 70.22
C THR A 81 -39.38 -11.66 70.14
N ARG A 82 -39.99 -12.25 69.10
CA ARG A 82 -41.45 -12.30 68.94
C ARG A 82 -42.11 -13.37 69.81
N GLU A 83 -41.38 -14.42 70.17
CA GLU A 83 -41.90 -15.53 71.00
C GLU A 83 -41.97 -15.13 72.49
N ASP A 84 -41.06 -14.27 72.97
CA ASP A 84 -41.04 -13.81 74.38
C ASP A 84 -42.17 -12.82 74.72
N ALA A 85 -42.70 -12.08 73.74
CA ALA A 85 -43.75 -11.07 73.97
C ALA A 85 -45.15 -11.68 74.20
N VAL A 86 -45.40 -12.91 73.74
CA VAL A 86 -46.71 -13.58 73.87
C VAL A 86 -46.92 -14.12 75.29
N VAL A 87 -45.85 -14.41 76.02
CA VAL A 87 -45.91 -14.97 77.39
C VAL A 87 -46.31 -13.90 78.43
N ALA A 88 -46.03 -12.62 78.17
CA ALA A 88 -46.36 -11.53 79.10
C ALA A 88 -47.86 -11.15 79.10
N HIS A 89 -48.61 -11.47 78.03
CA HIS A 89 -50.02 -11.06 77.91
C HIS A 89 -51.00 -11.98 78.67
N ALA A 90 -50.57 -13.19 79.06
CA ALA A 90 -51.42 -14.13 79.80
C ALA A 90 -51.55 -13.80 81.30
N LEU A 91 -50.66 -12.98 81.87
CA LEU A 91 -50.61 -12.72 83.32
C LEU A 91 -51.54 -11.58 83.78
N GLN A 92 -52.09 -10.81 82.84
CA GLN A 92 -52.83 -9.57 83.14
C GLN A 92 -54.34 -9.81 83.36
N ASN A 93 -54.90 -10.89 82.82
CA ASN A 93 -56.32 -11.24 82.98
C ASN A 93 -56.67 -11.81 84.37
N HIS A 94 -55.68 -12.19 85.19
CA HIS A 94 -55.96 -12.80 86.49
C HIS A 94 -56.18 -11.77 87.61
N LEU A 95 -55.83 -10.50 87.38
CA LEU A 95 -55.86 -9.43 88.39
C LEU A 95 -57.19 -8.65 88.42
N ASP A 96 -57.94 -8.62 87.31
CA ASP A 96 -59.23 -7.93 87.21
C ASP A 96 -60.37 -8.65 87.96
N ALA A 97 -60.29 -9.99 88.08
CA ALA A 97 -61.33 -10.78 88.74
C ALA A 97 -61.40 -10.57 90.28
N THR A 98 -60.31 -10.11 90.89
CA THR A 98 -60.18 -9.99 92.36
C THR A 98 -60.64 -8.63 92.88
N VAL A 99 -60.67 -7.60 92.04
CA VAL A 99 -61.07 -6.24 92.40
C VAL A 99 -62.59 -6.09 92.44
N GLN A 100 -63.31 -6.86 91.64
CA GLN A 100 -64.77 -6.81 91.56
C GLN A 100 -65.48 -7.42 92.79
N HIS A 101 -64.77 -8.24 93.57
CA HIS A 101 -65.31 -8.90 94.77
C HIS A 101 -65.23 -8.05 96.05
N LEU A 102 -64.58 -6.88 96.02
CA LEU A 102 -64.30 -6.03 97.18
C LEU A 102 -65.18 -4.76 97.28
N ILE A 103 -66.05 -4.51 96.29
CA ILE A 103 -66.90 -3.31 96.19
C ILE A 103 -68.32 -3.53 96.76
N GLU A 104 -68.67 -4.76 97.17
CA GLU A 104 -70.06 -5.15 97.45
C GLU A 104 -70.43 -5.40 98.93
N SER A 105 -69.61 -4.99 99.93
CA SER A 105 -69.97 -5.11 101.35
C SER A 105 -69.93 -3.77 102.11
N ASP A 106 -71.12 -3.24 102.41
CA ASP A 106 -71.39 -1.88 102.89
C ASP A 106 -71.60 -1.84 104.44
N PRO A 107 -71.11 -0.82 105.17
CA PRO A 107 -70.93 -0.80 106.64
C PRO A 107 -72.21 -0.45 107.45
N ARG A 108 -73.41 -0.69 106.89
CA ARG A 108 -74.70 -0.35 107.53
C ARG A 108 -75.28 -1.45 108.45
N GLU A 109 -74.77 -2.68 108.38
CA GLU A 109 -75.19 -3.76 109.27
C GLU A 109 -74.63 -3.63 110.70
N ALA A 110 -73.46 -2.97 110.88
CA ALA A 110 -72.82 -2.86 112.19
C ALA A 110 -73.53 -1.90 113.17
N VAL A 111 -74.32 -0.94 112.66
CA VAL A 111 -74.98 0.09 113.50
C VAL A 111 -76.37 -0.36 113.98
N SER A 112 -77.06 -1.22 113.23
CA SER A 112 -78.36 -1.77 113.63
C SER A 112 -78.24 -2.79 114.78
N ALA A 113 -77.16 -3.57 114.83
CA ALA A 113 -76.92 -4.58 115.85
C ALA A 113 -76.58 -4.02 117.25
N LEU A 114 -76.19 -2.75 117.35
CA LEU A 114 -75.89 -2.09 118.63
C LEU A 114 -77.14 -1.46 119.28
N HIS A 115 -78.15 -1.11 118.49
CA HIS A 115 -79.39 -0.53 119.01
C HIS A 115 -80.34 -1.60 119.58
N ASP A 116 -80.29 -2.82 119.03
CA ASP A 116 -81.11 -3.94 119.46
C ASP A 116 -80.66 -4.53 120.82
N LYS A 117 -79.35 -4.46 121.13
CA LYS A 117 -78.80 -5.00 122.39
C LYS A 117 -78.98 -4.11 123.63
N LEU A 118 -79.44 -2.87 123.47
CA LEU A 118 -79.68 -1.94 124.59
C LEU A 118 -81.14 -1.98 125.09
N GLY A 119 -82.09 -2.41 124.25
CA GLY A 119 -83.49 -2.62 124.65
C GLY A 119 -83.71 -3.89 125.49
N GLU A 120 -82.89 -4.93 125.30
CA GLU A 120 -83.05 -6.22 125.99
C GLU A 120 -82.54 -6.26 127.45
N THR A 121 -81.80 -5.25 127.90
CA THR A 121 -81.26 -5.21 129.29
C THR A 121 -82.12 -4.36 130.24
N GLU A 122 -82.95 -3.45 129.72
CA GLU A 122 -83.82 -2.60 130.53
C GLU A 122 -85.15 -3.29 130.91
N GLN A 123 -85.54 -4.32 130.15
CA GLN A 123 -86.81 -5.03 130.35
C GLN A 123 -86.72 -6.22 131.33
N ARG A 124 -85.54 -6.54 131.88
CA ARG A 124 -85.35 -7.61 132.88
C ARG A 124 -85.26 -7.14 134.34
N ALA A 125 -85.36 -5.84 134.62
CA ALA A 125 -85.17 -5.30 135.99
C ALA A 125 -86.46 -4.83 136.70
N LEU A 126 -87.64 -4.90 136.08
CA LEU A 126 -88.86 -4.27 136.60
C LEU A 126 -90.07 -5.21 136.81
N LEU A 127 -89.85 -6.45 137.24
CA LEU A 127 -90.99 -7.37 137.49
C LEU A 127 -90.95 -8.28 138.74
N GLN A 128 -90.11 -8.04 139.75
CA GLN A 128 -90.28 -8.71 141.06
C GLN A 128 -89.76 -7.89 142.25
N GLN A 129 -90.60 -7.01 142.81
CA GLN A 129 -90.92 -6.97 144.25
C GLN A 129 -91.77 -5.75 144.57
N GLY A 130 -93.08 -5.93 144.44
CA GLY A 130 -94.08 -5.16 145.14
C GLY A 130 -94.65 -5.98 146.30
N ARG A 131 -94.82 -5.30 147.44
CA ARG A 131 -95.46 -5.71 148.72
C ARG A 131 -94.54 -6.50 149.67
N ASN A 132 -94.18 -6.01 150.85
CA ASN A 132 -94.98 -5.21 151.77
C ASN A 132 -94.26 -3.95 152.27
N GLN A 133 -95.01 -2.86 152.18
CA GLN A 133 -94.82 -1.62 152.91
C GLN A 133 -95.03 -1.88 154.41
N SER A 134 -94.24 -1.23 155.24
CA SER A 134 -94.76 -0.33 156.28
C SER A 134 -93.60 0.17 157.13
N THR A 135 -93.22 1.44 156.90
CA THR A 135 -92.54 2.44 157.74
C THR A 135 -91.34 3.06 157.04
N ASP A 136 -91.58 4.15 156.31
CA ASP A 136 -91.05 5.49 156.60
C ASP A 136 -91.10 6.37 155.33
N MET A 137 -92.20 7.11 155.15
CA MET A 137 -92.43 7.94 153.96
C MET A 137 -91.65 9.27 153.96
N HIS A 138 -90.83 9.56 154.98
CA HIS A 138 -89.96 10.74 154.98
C HIS A 138 -88.62 10.53 154.25
N ASP A 139 -88.08 9.31 154.23
CA ASP A 139 -86.85 9.00 153.49
C ASP A 139 -87.06 8.93 151.98
N GLN A 140 -88.27 8.55 151.51
CA GLN A 140 -88.58 8.47 150.08
C GLN A 140 -88.66 9.85 149.39
N LEU A 141 -89.04 10.91 150.10
CA LEU A 141 -89.01 12.27 149.55
C LEU A 141 -87.59 12.84 149.45
N ALA A 142 -86.69 12.47 150.37
CA ALA A 142 -85.27 12.82 150.29
C ALA A 142 -84.55 12.04 149.18
N GLU A 143 -84.87 10.76 149.01
CA GLU A 143 -84.35 9.89 147.96
C GLU A 143 -84.82 10.32 146.56
N ILE A 144 -86.10 10.68 146.38
CA ILE A 144 -86.61 11.19 145.09
C ILE A 144 -85.97 12.54 144.74
N ARG A 145 -85.74 13.44 145.71
CA ARG A 145 -84.97 14.68 145.46
C ARG A 145 -83.53 14.39 145.08
N ARG A 146 -82.86 13.42 145.73
CA ARG A 146 -81.50 12.99 145.32
C ARG A 146 -81.49 12.38 143.93
N ARG A 147 -82.47 11.56 143.56
CA ARG A 147 -82.57 10.95 142.22
C ARG A 147 -82.89 11.98 141.13
N GLN A 148 -83.76 12.94 141.39
CA GLN A 148 -83.99 14.05 140.44
C GLN A 148 -82.78 14.96 140.32
N GLN A 149 -82.02 15.21 141.39
CA GLN A 149 -80.76 15.95 141.34
C GLN A 149 -79.68 15.17 140.58
N ALA A 150 -79.55 13.86 140.82
CA ALA A 150 -78.61 12.99 140.12
C ALA A 150 -78.93 12.84 138.63
N LEU A 151 -80.22 12.75 138.25
CA LEU A 151 -80.64 12.78 136.86
C LEU A 151 -80.39 14.14 136.21
N ARG A 152 -80.60 15.26 136.92
CA ARG A 152 -80.25 16.60 136.41
C ARG A 152 -78.75 16.75 136.20
N GLU A 153 -77.93 16.23 137.11
CA GLU A 153 -76.48 16.19 136.94
C GLU A 153 -76.07 15.25 135.81
N MET A 154 -76.71 14.09 135.63
CA MET A 154 -76.42 13.18 134.53
C MET A 154 -76.79 13.79 133.18
N VAL A 155 -77.96 14.42 133.08
CA VAL A 155 -78.41 15.14 131.87
C VAL A 155 -77.53 16.36 131.63
N GLY A 156 -77.11 17.08 132.67
CA GLY A 156 -76.11 18.14 132.58
C GLY A 156 -74.78 17.62 132.02
N LYS A 157 -74.26 16.52 132.57
CA LYS A 157 -73.03 15.86 132.09
C LYS A 157 -73.15 15.36 130.66
N VAL A 158 -74.29 14.80 130.26
CA VAL A 158 -74.52 14.33 128.88
C VAL A 158 -74.71 15.50 127.93
N ALA A 159 -75.37 16.58 128.34
CA ALA A 159 -75.47 17.81 127.56
C ALA A 159 -74.08 18.48 127.40
N ASP A 160 -73.25 18.46 128.44
CA ASP A 160 -71.89 18.96 128.41
C ASP A 160 -70.97 18.07 127.55
N GLN A 161 -71.12 16.74 127.60
CA GLN A 161 -70.43 15.82 126.70
C GLN A 161 -70.87 16.02 125.24
N ARG A 162 -72.18 16.21 124.98
CA ARG A 162 -72.68 16.51 123.63
C ARG A 162 -72.15 17.84 123.13
N ARG A 163 -72.10 18.86 124.01
CA ARG A 163 -71.49 20.16 123.71
C ARG A 163 -69.99 20.07 123.46
N ALA A 164 -69.30 19.12 124.08
CA ALA A 164 -67.88 18.85 123.85
C ALA A 164 -67.60 18.05 122.57
N VAL A 165 -68.55 17.22 122.10
CA VAL A 165 -68.38 16.35 120.92
C VAL A 165 -68.83 17.00 119.61
N GLU A 166 -69.82 17.90 119.64
CA GLU A 166 -70.26 18.66 118.46
C GLU A 166 -69.11 19.31 117.65
N PRO A 167 -68.11 19.98 118.27
CA PRO A 167 -66.99 20.57 117.51
C PRO A 167 -66.13 19.54 116.78
N VAL A 168 -66.02 18.31 117.30
CA VAL A 168 -65.26 17.23 116.66
C VAL A 168 -65.97 16.74 115.40
N PHE A 169 -67.29 16.61 115.43
CA PHE A 169 -68.05 16.23 114.23
C PHE A 169 -68.02 17.30 113.14
N THR A 170 -68.06 18.58 113.52
CA THR A 170 -67.88 19.67 112.55
C THR A 170 -66.47 19.66 111.96
N GLU A 171 -65.44 19.41 112.77
CA GLU A 171 -64.06 19.33 112.29
C GLU A 171 -63.84 18.12 111.36
N ILE A 172 -64.40 16.95 111.68
CA ILE A 172 -64.32 15.75 110.82
C ILE A 172 -65.01 16.02 109.48
N ARG A 173 -66.19 16.65 109.50
CA ARG A 173 -66.92 17.01 108.27
C ARG A 173 -66.14 18.02 107.44
N ASP A 174 -65.52 19.01 108.06
CA ASP A 174 -64.68 19.98 107.37
C ASP A 174 -63.43 19.33 106.77
N ARG A 175 -62.77 18.42 107.50
CA ARG A 175 -61.64 17.63 106.99
C ARG A 175 -62.04 16.71 105.84
N GLN A 176 -63.22 16.07 105.91
CA GLN A 176 -63.73 15.25 104.82
C GLN A 176 -63.97 16.09 103.56
N ASN A 177 -64.63 17.23 103.70
CA ASN A 177 -64.84 18.16 102.57
C ASN A 177 -63.51 18.67 102.01
N GLN A 178 -62.51 18.89 102.87
CA GLN A 178 -61.18 19.32 102.45
C GLN A 178 -60.44 18.21 101.68
N LEU A 179 -60.58 16.95 102.11
CA LEU A 179 -60.05 15.79 101.38
C LEU A 179 -60.74 15.60 100.04
N GLU A 180 -62.07 15.66 99.98
CA GLU A 180 -62.83 15.54 98.73
C GLU A 180 -62.43 16.62 97.72
N ARG A 181 -62.25 17.87 98.17
CA ARG A 181 -61.71 18.94 97.31
C ARG A 181 -60.30 18.63 96.84
N SER A 182 -59.40 18.23 97.73
CA SER A 182 -58.02 17.91 97.34
C SER A 182 -57.92 16.73 96.39
N LEU A 183 -58.83 15.74 96.50
CA LEU A 183 -58.88 14.58 95.63
C LEU A 183 -59.45 14.96 94.25
N HIS A 184 -60.44 15.85 94.23
CA HIS A 184 -60.97 16.41 92.99
C HIS A 184 -59.93 17.29 92.26
N ASP A 185 -59.17 18.11 92.99
CA ASP A 185 -58.07 18.92 92.44
C ASP A 185 -56.91 18.04 91.93
N LEU A 186 -56.70 16.85 92.53
CA LEU A 186 -55.73 15.86 92.06
C LEU A 186 -56.22 15.10 90.82
N GLU A 187 -57.48 14.72 90.79
CA GLU A 187 -58.09 13.98 89.70
C GLU A 187 -58.28 14.85 88.46
N THR A 188 -58.66 16.11 88.65
CA THR A 188 -58.98 17.07 87.61
C THR A 188 -58.12 18.32 87.77
N ASP A 189 -57.20 18.52 86.83
CA ASP A 189 -56.39 19.74 86.76
C ASP A 189 -57.24 20.96 86.36
N ASP A 190 -56.70 22.17 86.44
CA ASP A 190 -57.33 23.46 86.06
C ASP A 190 -57.94 23.45 84.65
N ARG A 191 -57.44 22.54 83.79
CA ARG A 191 -57.90 22.33 82.40
C ARG A 191 -58.99 21.25 82.26
N LYS A 192 -59.49 20.70 83.37
CA LYS A 192 -60.43 19.56 83.45
C LYS A 192 -59.92 18.26 82.84
N ASN A 193 -58.60 18.12 82.70
CA ASN A 193 -58.00 16.88 82.25
C ASN A 193 -57.88 15.92 83.43
N ASN A 194 -58.29 14.67 83.22
CA ASN A 194 -58.07 13.63 84.21
C ASN A 194 -56.59 13.20 84.25
N LEU A 195 -56.17 12.56 85.35
CA LEU A 195 -54.79 12.04 85.50
C LEU A 195 -54.36 11.09 84.38
N ALA A 196 -55.27 10.28 83.84
CA ALA A 196 -54.97 9.32 82.78
C ALA A 196 -54.61 10.02 81.45
N ASP A 197 -55.28 11.12 81.13
CA ASP A 197 -55.00 11.90 79.93
C ASP A 197 -53.67 12.64 80.06
N ARG A 198 -53.33 13.15 81.25
CA ARG A 198 -51.99 13.72 81.54
C ARG A 198 -50.90 12.67 81.38
N GLN A 199 -51.11 11.44 81.85
CA GLN A 199 -50.15 10.35 81.68
C GLN A 199 -49.95 10.00 80.19
N ARG A 200 -51.03 9.97 79.41
CA ARG A 200 -50.96 9.74 77.96
C ARG A 200 -50.21 10.85 77.23
N ASP A 201 -50.45 12.10 77.60
CA ASP A 201 -49.76 13.25 76.99
C ASP A 201 -48.27 13.23 77.33
N ILE A 202 -47.89 12.98 78.59
CA ILE A 202 -46.49 12.80 78.97
C ILE A 202 -45.85 11.63 78.20
N ALA A 203 -46.55 10.51 78.03
CA ALA A 203 -46.04 9.38 77.25
C ALA A 203 -45.82 9.73 75.78
N ARG A 204 -46.74 10.51 75.17
CA ARG A 204 -46.58 11.02 73.80
C ARG A 204 -45.39 11.98 73.69
N ASP A 205 -45.25 12.90 74.64
CA ASP A 205 -44.15 13.86 74.67
C ASP A 205 -42.80 13.15 74.86
N VAL A 206 -42.73 12.15 75.74
CA VAL A 206 -41.53 11.32 75.91
C VAL A 206 -41.20 10.56 74.63
N ALA A 207 -42.19 9.97 73.94
CA ALA A 207 -41.97 9.31 72.66
C ALA A 207 -41.46 10.28 71.59
N ALA A 208 -42.03 11.49 71.51
CA ALA A 208 -41.58 12.55 70.60
C ALA A 208 -40.15 13.01 70.92
N LEU A 209 -39.81 13.17 72.20
CA LEU A 209 -38.46 13.51 72.65
C LEU A 209 -37.45 12.41 72.32
N LEU A 210 -37.80 11.14 72.54
CA LEU A 210 -36.97 10.00 72.16
C LEU A 210 -36.73 9.96 70.65
N GLY A 211 -37.76 10.19 69.84
CA GLY A 211 -37.63 10.30 68.39
C GLY A 211 -36.67 11.42 67.96
N ARG A 212 -36.77 12.59 68.60
CA ARG A 212 -35.84 13.71 68.36
C ARG A 212 -34.41 13.38 68.78
N VAL A 213 -34.21 12.70 69.91
CA VAL A 213 -32.89 12.27 70.37
C VAL A 213 -32.27 11.27 69.38
N SER A 214 -33.04 10.30 68.90
CA SER A 214 -32.56 9.36 67.88
C SER A 214 -32.19 10.06 66.57
N ALA A 215 -32.99 11.03 66.11
CA ALA A 215 -32.66 11.82 64.93
C ALA A 215 -31.37 12.63 65.12
N VAL A 216 -31.18 13.26 66.29
CA VAL A 216 -29.93 13.97 66.62
C VAL A 216 -28.75 13.00 66.63
N GLN A 217 -28.90 11.82 67.22
CA GLN A 217 -27.85 10.80 67.25
C GLN A 217 -27.48 10.32 65.84
N GLU A 218 -28.46 10.15 64.95
CA GLU A 218 -28.23 9.82 63.54
C GLU A 218 -27.50 10.95 62.82
N THR A 219 -27.91 12.20 63.00
CA THR A 219 -27.19 13.35 62.41
C THR A 219 -25.76 13.45 62.92
N PHE A 220 -25.50 13.17 64.19
CA PHE A 220 -24.15 13.16 64.74
C PHE A 220 -23.29 12.03 64.15
N ALA A 221 -23.89 10.85 63.90
CA ALA A 221 -23.21 9.76 63.20
C ALA A 221 -22.83 10.16 61.76
N THR A 222 -23.75 10.78 61.01
CA THR A 222 -23.45 11.28 59.65
C THR A 222 -22.37 12.37 59.65
N LEU A 223 -22.38 13.27 60.63
CA LEU A 223 -21.36 14.32 60.76
C LEU A 223 -19.97 13.74 61.03
N ASN A 224 -19.88 12.71 61.89
CA ASN A 224 -18.61 12.01 62.13
C ASN A 224 -18.12 11.30 60.87
N GLN A 225 -19.02 10.68 60.10
CA GLN A 225 -18.67 10.08 58.82
C GLN A 225 -18.12 11.12 57.83
N TYR A 226 -18.77 12.28 57.69
CA TYR A 226 -18.25 13.36 56.83
C TYR A 226 -16.91 13.90 57.31
N LYS A 227 -16.70 14.01 58.62
CA LYS A 227 -15.41 14.40 59.19
C LYS A 227 -14.31 13.39 58.83
N GLU A 228 -14.59 12.10 58.92
CA GLU A 228 -13.65 11.05 58.53
C GLU A 228 -13.34 11.07 57.03
N ASP A 229 -14.36 11.24 56.19
CA ASP A 229 -14.19 11.28 54.74
C ASP A 229 -13.42 12.54 54.28
N LEU A 230 -13.64 13.69 54.94
CA LEU A 230 -12.84 14.89 54.72
C LEU A 230 -11.38 14.68 55.15
N ALA A 231 -11.16 14.01 56.28
CA ALA A 231 -9.81 13.69 56.73
C ALA A 231 -9.09 12.76 55.74
N LYS A 232 -9.80 11.76 55.18
CA LYS A 232 -9.27 10.88 54.11
C LYS A 232 -8.93 11.68 52.85
N SER A 233 -9.86 12.50 52.35
CA SER A 233 -9.60 13.31 51.15
C SER A 233 -8.44 14.27 51.35
N HIS A 234 -8.31 14.86 52.54
CA HIS A 234 -7.18 15.72 52.87
C HIS A 234 -5.86 14.93 52.87
N ALA A 235 -5.85 13.74 53.46
CA ALA A 235 -4.67 12.87 53.46
C ALA A 235 -4.25 12.44 52.04
N GLU A 236 -5.20 12.24 51.12
CA GLU A 236 -4.91 11.93 49.71
C GLU A 236 -4.38 13.14 48.92
N LEU A 237 -4.79 14.36 49.27
CA LEU A 237 -4.32 15.59 48.62
C LEU A 237 -2.92 16.02 49.06
N VAL A 238 -2.47 15.65 50.27
CA VAL A 238 -1.15 16.05 50.80
C VAL A 238 0.01 15.52 49.94
N PRO A 239 0.08 14.24 49.55
CA PRO A 239 1.13 13.72 48.66
C PRO A 239 1.13 14.40 47.30
N LEU A 240 -0.05 14.67 46.72
CA LEU A 240 -0.17 15.34 45.42
C LEU A 240 0.31 16.80 45.47
N ARG A 241 0.22 17.45 46.63
CA ARG A 241 0.71 18.81 46.86
C ARG A 241 2.15 18.86 47.39
N SER A 242 2.76 17.71 47.68
CA SER A 242 4.13 17.66 48.18
C SER A 242 5.08 18.34 47.21
N SER A 243 6.03 19.12 47.76
CA SER A 243 7.04 19.83 46.98
C SER A 243 8.01 18.89 46.26
N ASP A 244 8.20 17.69 46.80
CA ASP A 244 9.33 16.82 46.42
C ASP A 244 8.91 15.68 45.48
N ALA A 245 7.64 15.27 45.50
CA ALA A 245 7.13 14.15 44.68
C ALA A 245 5.74 14.39 44.07
N GLY A 246 5.12 15.52 44.39
CA GLY A 246 3.77 15.88 43.93
C GLY A 246 3.78 16.66 42.61
N ILE A 247 2.62 17.23 42.28
CA ILE A 247 2.42 18.04 41.08
C ILE A 247 3.38 19.25 41.04
N ASN A 248 3.71 19.82 42.20
CA ASN A 248 4.66 20.95 42.30
C ASN A 248 6.09 20.55 41.90
N ALA A 249 6.50 19.31 42.23
CA ALA A 249 7.80 18.77 41.82
C ALA A 249 7.85 18.62 40.29
N LEU A 250 6.79 18.04 39.70
CA LEU A 250 6.67 17.89 38.25
C LEU A 250 6.63 19.24 37.52
N ILE A 251 5.93 20.24 38.05
CA ILE A 251 5.93 21.60 37.50
C ILE A 251 7.35 22.19 37.53
N SER A 252 8.08 21.99 38.63
CA SER A 252 9.45 22.48 38.76
C SER A 252 10.40 21.79 37.77
N GLU A 253 10.32 20.46 37.66
CA GLU A 253 11.10 19.69 36.69
C GLU A 253 10.78 20.08 35.25
N LEU A 254 9.50 20.28 34.93
CA LEU A 254 9.06 20.76 33.62
C LEU A 254 9.64 22.15 33.33
N SER A 255 9.62 23.08 34.30
CA SER A 255 10.21 24.42 34.12
C SER A 255 11.72 24.34 33.84
N LEU A 256 12.45 23.47 34.55
CA LEU A 256 13.89 23.27 34.32
C LEU A 256 14.15 22.66 32.93
N SER A 257 13.31 21.72 32.50
CA SER A 257 13.41 21.14 31.16
C SER A 257 13.13 22.17 30.07
N HIS A 258 12.15 23.05 30.30
CA HIS A 258 11.82 24.15 29.41
C HIS A 258 12.99 25.14 29.32
N ASP A 259 13.58 25.53 30.45
CA ASP A 259 14.72 26.46 30.48
C ASP A 259 15.95 25.87 29.79
N ARG A 260 16.20 24.56 29.96
CA ARG A 260 17.25 23.85 29.20
C ARG A 260 16.97 23.87 27.71
N LEU A 261 15.73 23.62 27.30
CA LEU A 261 15.34 23.62 25.90
C LEU A 261 15.46 25.01 25.28
N ALA A 262 15.00 26.06 25.98
CA ALA A 262 15.19 27.45 25.58
C ALA A 262 16.67 27.78 25.39
N LYS A 263 17.52 27.38 26.35
CA LYS A 263 18.97 27.57 26.23
C LYS A 263 19.57 26.84 25.03
N THR A 264 19.15 25.60 24.75
CA THR A 264 19.64 24.88 23.54
C THR A 264 19.17 25.52 22.24
N ILE A 265 17.98 26.12 22.23
CA ILE A 265 17.49 26.86 21.07
C ILE A 265 18.31 28.13 20.87
N ASP A 266 18.58 28.88 21.94
CA ASP A 266 19.44 30.06 21.89
C ASP A 266 20.85 29.68 21.42
N GLU A 267 21.45 28.60 21.95
CA GLU A 267 22.75 28.10 21.52
C GLU A 267 22.75 27.67 20.04
N LEU A 268 21.66 27.08 19.53
CA LEU A 268 21.54 26.77 18.10
C LEU A 268 21.42 28.04 17.25
N GLU A 269 20.70 29.05 17.75
CA GLU A 269 20.47 30.31 17.05
C GLU A 269 21.72 31.20 17.02
N THR A 270 22.49 31.25 18.12
CA THR A 270 23.61 32.19 18.29
C THR A 270 24.99 31.55 18.45
N GLY A 271 25.08 30.23 18.66
CA GLY A 271 26.34 29.55 18.98
C GLY A 271 27.30 29.36 17.81
N GLY A 272 26.86 29.63 16.57
CA GLY A 272 27.75 29.66 15.40
C GLY A 272 28.44 31.02 15.21
N GLU A 273 29.41 31.09 14.30
CA GLU A 273 30.03 32.37 13.88
C GLU A 273 29.01 33.37 13.33
N THR A 274 27.89 32.86 12.79
CA THR A 274 26.76 33.66 12.31
C THR A 274 25.44 33.05 12.80
N PRO A 275 24.39 33.87 12.95
CA PRO A 275 23.08 33.39 13.38
C PRO A 275 22.55 32.26 12.50
N LEU A 276 21.83 31.29 13.08
CA LEU A 276 21.28 30.16 12.34
C LEU A 276 20.50 30.57 11.07
N PRO A 277 19.66 31.63 11.07
CA PRO A 277 18.98 32.07 9.85
C PRO A 277 19.94 32.48 8.74
N ALA A 278 21.03 33.19 9.08
CA ALA A 278 22.04 33.60 8.11
C ALA A 278 22.81 32.39 7.55
N ARG A 279 23.11 31.38 8.38
CA ARG A 279 23.72 30.12 7.93
C ARG A 279 22.80 29.32 7.01
N VAL A 280 21.50 29.31 7.30
CA VAL A 280 20.50 28.66 6.44
C VAL A 280 20.38 29.41 5.11
N GLU A 281 20.43 30.75 5.12
CA GLU A 281 20.42 31.57 3.90
C GLU A 281 21.69 31.39 3.07
N THR A 282 22.87 31.31 3.69
CA THR A 282 24.11 31.02 2.94
C THR A 282 24.09 29.61 2.37
N LEU A 283 23.59 28.61 3.12
CA LEU A 283 23.44 27.25 2.64
C LEU A 283 22.43 27.17 1.48
N SER A 284 21.34 27.93 1.53
CA SER A 284 20.37 27.99 0.42
C SER A 284 20.94 28.66 -0.83
N LYS A 285 21.69 29.76 -0.66
CA LYS A 285 22.43 30.41 -1.77
C LYS A 285 23.47 29.47 -2.38
N ASN A 286 24.27 28.79 -1.55
CA ASN A 286 25.26 27.82 -1.99
C ASN A 286 24.61 26.64 -2.73
N LYS A 287 23.45 26.16 -2.25
CA LYS A 287 22.68 25.12 -2.94
C LYS A 287 22.28 25.57 -4.35
N ILE A 288 21.72 26.77 -4.49
CA ILE A 288 21.33 27.33 -5.79
C ILE A 288 22.55 27.48 -6.71
N GLU A 289 23.69 27.95 -6.18
CA GLU A 289 24.92 28.06 -6.96
C GLU A 289 25.43 26.69 -7.43
N ILE A 290 25.39 25.67 -6.57
CA ILE A 290 25.76 24.29 -6.92
C ILE A 290 24.83 23.73 -8.00
N GLU A 291 23.52 23.95 -7.89
CA GLU A 291 22.55 23.55 -8.91
C GLU A 291 22.83 24.23 -10.26
N GLN A 292 23.18 25.51 -10.26
CA GLN A 292 23.59 26.22 -11.48
C GLN A 292 24.90 25.68 -12.07
N ARG A 293 25.89 25.38 -11.23
CA ARG A 293 27.14 24.76 -11.68
C ARG A 293 26.91 23.37 -12.26
N LEU A 294 25.98 22.60 -11.67
CA LEU A 294 25.60 21.28 -12.17
C LEU A 294 24.92 21.40 -13.55
N ALA A 295 23.99 22.34 -13.73
CA ALA A 295 23.37 22.59 -15.04
C ALA A 295 24.42 22.93 -16.12
N ARG A 296 25.44 23.73 -15.79
CA ARG A 296 26.56 24.02 -16.73
C ARG A 296 27.40 22.79 -17.05
N ILE A 297 27.56 21.86 -16.11
CA ILE A 297 28.25 20.59 -16.34
C ILE A 297 27.41 19.70 -17.27
N ASP A 298 26.09 19.64 -17.07
CA ASP A 298 25.19 18.91 -17.96
C ASP A 298 25.22 19.48 -19.39
N ASP A 299 25.24 20.80 -19.53
CA ASP A 299 25.43 21.46 -20.83
C ASP A 299 26.77 21.07 -21.47
N SER A 300 27.85 21.06 -20.67
CA SER A 300 29.18 20.64 -21.14
C SER A 300 29.20 19.18 -21.57
N PHE A 301 28.47 18.30 -20.86
CA PHE A 301 28.31 16.90 -21.23
C PHE A 301 27.53 16.73 -22.54
N ASN A 302 26.48 17.54 -22.75
CA ASN A 302 25.73 17.56 -23.99
C ASN A 302 26.60 18.02 -25.18
N ILE A 303 27.45 19.04 -24.97
CA ILE A 303 28.43 19.48 -25.98
C ILE A 303 29.44 18.36 -26.29
N LEU A 304 29.98 17.68 -25.27
CA LEU A 304 30.89 16.54 -25.47
C LEU A 304 30.22 15.39 -26.24
N LYS A 305 28.94 15.13 -25.97
CA LYS A 305 28.16 14.13 -26.72
C LYS A 305 27.98 14.53 -28.19
N ALA A 306 27.71 15.80 -28.47
CA ALA A 306 27.63 16.32 -29.83
C ALA A 306 28.98 16.19 -30.55
N ILE A 307 30.08 16.60 -29.91
CA ILE A 307 31.44 16.45 -30.46
C ILE A 307 31.74 14.97 -30.77
N ARG A 308 31.36 14.05 -29.88
CA ARG A 308 31.54 12.61 -30.13
C ARG A 308 30.76 12.14 -31.36
N LEU A 309 29.52 12.60 -31.53
CA LEU A 309 28.72 12.30 -32.72
C LEU A 309 29.38 12.85 -34.00
N ASP A 310 29.92 14.07 -33.94
CA ASP A 310 30.65 14.67 -35.06
C ASP A 310 31.91 13.88 -35.41
N PHE A 311 32.64 13.35 -34.42
CA PHE A 311 33.78 12.46 -34.66
C PHE A 311 33.38 11.12 -35.29
N GLU A 312 32.24 10.56 -34.88
CA GLU A 312 31.68 9.35 -35.52
C GLU A 312 31.30 9.63 -36.98
N GLU A 313 30.69 10.80 -37.26
CA GLU A 313 30.40 11.23 -38.64
C GLU A 313 31.67 11.45 -39.46
N LEU A 314 32.69 12.11 -38.89
CA LEU A 314 33.99 12.28 -39.54
C LEU A 314 34.65 10.94 -39.86
N GLY A 315 34.56 9.96 -38.95
CA GLY A 315 35.05 8.60 -39.20
C GLY A 315 34.32 7.91 -40.35
N GLN A 316 32.99 8.09 -40.46
CA GLN A 316 32.21 7.59 -41.59
C GLN A 316 32.61 8.26 -42.92
N ARG A 317 32.78 9.58 -42.90
CA ARG A 317 33.25 10.35 -44.07
C ARG A 317 34.66 9.94 -44.49
N GLN A 318 35.56 9.70 -43.54
CA GLN A 318 36.89 9.18 -43.81
C GLN A 318 36.81 7.80 -44.48
N ALA A 319 36.02 6.86 -43.92
CA ALA A 319 35.85 5.54 -44.52
C ALA A 319 35.21 5.61 -45.92
N GLN A 320 34.31 6.56 -46.16
CA GLN A 320 33.74 6.80 -47.48
C GLN A 320 34.79 7.35 -48.45
N LEU A 321 35.61 8.30 -48.01
CA LEU A 321 36.73 8.83 -48.80
C LEU A 321 37.73 7.73 -49.14
N GLU A 322 38.12 6.89 -48.18
CA GLU A 322 39.01 5.75 -48.39
C GLU A 322 38.44 4.76 -49.41
N ARG A 323 37.14 4.44 -49.34
CA ARG A 323 36.49 3.63 -50.38
C ARG A 323 36.52 4.30 -51.75
N SER A 324 36.17 5.58 -51.83
CA SER A 324 36.19 6.30 -53.11
C SER A 324 37.60 6.44 -53.68
N LEU A 325 38.62 6.56 -52.82
CA LEU A 325 40.01 6.58 -53.23
C LEU A 325 40.43 5.20 -53.73
N ALA A 326 40.04 4.12 -53.03
CA ALA A 326 40.29 2.75 -53.48
C ALA A 326 39.61 2.46 -54.83
N ASP A 327 38.37 2.93 -55.05
CA ASP A 327 37.69 2.81 -56.35
C ASP A 327 38.41 3.60 -57.47
N VAL A 328 39.07 4.71 -57.12
CA VAL A 328 39.88 5.48 -58.07
C VAL A 328 41.23 4.80 -58.31
N GLU A 329 41.90 4.31 -57.27
CA GLU A 329 43.20 3.63 -57.35
C GLU A 329 43.07 2.30 -58.09
N THR A 330 42.03 1.51 -57.79
CA THR A 330 41.77 0.19 -58.37
C THR A 330 40.44 0.15 -59.11
N ASP A 331 40.49 -0.24 -60.38
CA ASP A 331 39.29 -0.47 -61.21
C ASP A 331 38.51 -1.72 -60.74
N ALA A 332 37.31 -1.96 -61.27
CA ALA A 332 36.50 -3.15 -61.01
C ALA A 332 37.24 -4.48 -61.30
N ASP A 333 38.21 -4.45 -62.21
CA ASP A 333 39.10 -5.58 -62.55
C ASP A 333 40.36 -5.66 -61.65
N GLY A 334 40.48 -4.81 -60.62
CA GLY A 334 41.63 -4.75 -59.71
C GLY A 334 42.87 -4.08 -60.30
N LYS A 335 42.76 -3.42 -61.46
CA LYS A 335 43.89 -2.75 -62.13
C LYS A 335 44.19 -1.40 -61.49
N THR A 336 45.46 -1.16 -61.17
CA THR A 336 45.88 0.11 -60.59
C THR A 336 45.79 1.25 -61.61
N LEU A 337 45.78 2.49 -61.12
CA LEU A 337 45.84 3.70 -61.96
C LEU A 337 47.08 3.69 -62.88
N THR A 338 48.22 3.20 -62.36
CA THR A 338 49.46 3.00 -63.11
C THR A 338 49.29 1.97 -64.22
N ASP A 339 48.61 0.85 -63.96
CA ASP A 339 48.33 -0.17 -64.98
C ASP A 339 47.44 0.39 -66.10
N ARG A 340 46.43 1.19 -65.74
CA ARG A 340 45.57 1.88 -66.70
C ARG A 340 46.35 2.90 -67.54
N GLN A 341 47.23 3.67 -66.92
CA GLN A 341 48.12 4.60 -67.63
C GLN A 341 49.05 3.86 -68.59
N ASN A 342 49.63 2.73 -68.16
CA ASN A 342 50.48 1.89 -69.01
C ASN A 342 49.70 1.30 -70.19
N ALA A 343 48.48 0.79 -69.95
CA ALA A 343 47.61 0.29 -71.02
C ALA A 343 47.23 1.38 -72.03
N LEU A 344 46.98 2.61 -71.56
CA LEU A 344 46.67 3.74 -72.43
C LEU A 344 47.88 4.20 -73.23
N ASN A 345 49.08 4.21 -72.62
CA ASN A 345 50.33 4.45 -73.33
C ASN A 345 50.61 3.40 -74.40
N GLU A 346 50.41 2.12 -74.09
CA GLU A 346 50.55 1.01 -75.03
C GLU A 346 49.56 1.15 -76.19
N PHE A 347 48.29 1.47 -75.90
CA PHE A 347 47.28 1.75 -76.92
C PHE A 347 47.68 2.93 -77.82
N VAL A 348 48.23 4.00 -77.26
CA VAL A 348 48.74 5.15 -78.03
C VAL A 348 49.92 4.72 -78.91
N LEU A 349 50.83 3.89 -78.40
CA LEU A 349 51.98 3.38 -79.15
C LEU A 349 51.53 2.49 -80.31
N GLN A 350 50.62 1.56 -80.07
CA GLN A 350 50.01 0.72 -81.10
C GLN A 350 49.22 1.53 -82.12
N SER A 351 48.46 2.52 -81.68
CA SER A 351 47.73 3.42 -82.57
C SER A 351 48.69 4.21 -83.46
N ARG A 352 49.81 4.72 -82.91
CA ARG A 352 50.85 5.39 -83.70
C ARG A 352 51.52 4.45 -84.70
N GLN A 353 51.85 3.22 -84.30
CA GLN A 353 52.41 2.20 -85.21
C GLN A 353 51.44 1.88 -86.35
N ARG A 354 50.16 1.66 -86.02
CA ARG A 354 49.10 1.40 -87.02
C ARG A 354 48.91 2.57 -87.96
N LEU A 355 48.99 3.81 -87.45
CA LEU A 355 48.91 5.02 -88.26
C LEU A 355 50.14 5.16 -89.18
N GLY A 356 51.33 4.81 -88.69
CA GLY A 356 52.54 4.71 -89.52
C GLY A 356 52.43 3.67 -90.63
N ALA A 357 51.93 2.46 -90.32
CA ALA A 357 51.67 1.44 -91.33
C ALA A 357 50.58 1.88 -92.33
N LEU A 358 49.56 2.60 -91.88
CA LEU A 358 48.56 3.21 -92.76
C LEU A 358 49.18 4.29 -93.66
N GLN A 359 50.11 5.10 -93.15
CA GLN A 359 50.84 6.07 -93.97
C GLN A 359 51.72 5.39 -95.02
N GLU A 360 52.41 4.31 -94.66
CA GLU A 360 53.23 3.53 -95.58
C GLU A 360 52.37 2.87 -96.67
N THR A 361 51.24 2.26 -96.29
CA THR A 361 50.29 1.70 -97.27
C THR A 361 49.66 2.78 -98.16
N LEU A 362 49.42 3.99 -97.64
CA LEU A 362 48.97 5.13 -98.45
C LEU A 362 50.07 5.58 -99.42
N ALA A 363 51.33 5.57 -99.00
CA ALA A 363 52.47 5.86 -99.86
C ALA A 363 52.62 4.82 -100.98
N THR A 364 52.50 3.52 -100.68
CA THR A 364 52.53 2.46 -101.71
C THR A 364 51.31 2.54 -102.63
N LEU A 365 50.12 2.84 -102.12
CA LEU A 365 48.92 3.05 -102.94
C LEU A 365 49.09 4.25 -103.88
N ASN A 366 49.71 5.34 -103.41
CA ASN A 366 50.04 6.49 -104.26
C ASN A 366 51.09 6.14 -105.32
N ALA A 367 52.09 5.32 -104.98
CA ALA A 367 53.05 4.81 -105.95
C ALA A 367 52.36 3.94 -107.01
N PHE A 368 51.49 3.01 -106.63
CA PHE A 368 50.68 2.22 -107.56
C PHE A 368 49.78 3.11 -108.43
N LYS A 369 49.15 4.14 -107.86
CA LYS A 369 48.36 5.10 -108.64
C LYS A 369 49.21 5.84 -109.67
N ALA A 370 50.44 6.23 -109.32
CA ALA A 370 51.37 6.87 -110.23
C ALA A 370 51.81 5.91 -111.34
N GLU A 371 52.15 4.66 -111.01
CA GLU A 371 52.48 3.61 -111.99
C GLU A 371 51.30 3.29 -112.92
N LEU A 372 50.08 3.21 -112.40
CA LEU A 372 48.88 2.97 -113.20
C LEU A 372 48.61 4.16 -114.12
N SER A 373 48.76 5.39 -113.62
CA SER A 373 48.66 6.60 -114.46
C SER A 373 49.73 6.63 -115.55
N LYS A 374 50.96 6.18 -115.25
CA LYS A 374 52.05 6.03 -116.22
C LYS A 374 51.74 4.95 -117.25
N SER A 375 51.32 3.75 -116.82
CA SER A 375 50.91 2.66 -117.70
C SER A 375 49.75 3.08 -118.61
N GLN A 376 48.77 3.83 -118.08
CA GLN A 376 47.69 4.37 -118.87
C GLN A 376 48.18 5.40 -119.89
N ALA A 377 49.13 6.28 -119.53
CA ALA A 377 49.76 7.20 -120.46
C ALA A 377 50.56 6.45 -121.55
N ASP A 378 51.28 5.38 -121.20
CA ASP A 378 52.05 4.55 -122.14
C ASP A 378 51.13 3.75 -123.09
N LEU A 379 49.89 3.46 -122.69
CA LEU A 379 48.88 2.81 -123.55
C LEU A 379 48.19 3.77 -124.52
N VAL A 380 48.21 5.09 -124.28
CA VAL A 380 47.57 6.08 -125.17
C VAL A 380 48.18 6.07 -126.58
N PRO A 381 49.52 6.06 -126.77
CA PRO A 381 50.14 5.93 -128.09
C PRO A 381 49.75 4.66 -128.85
N LEU A 382 49.61 3.53 -128.13
CA LEU A 382 49.21 2.25 -128.75
C LEU A 382 47.76 2.25 -129.23
N LYS A 383 46.90 3.07 -128.63
CA LYS A 383 45.52 3.31 -129.05
C LYS A 383 45.36 4.48 -130.02
N ALA A 384 46.43 5.17 -130.38
CA ALA A 384 46.34 6.34 -131.25
C ALA A 384 45.95 5.92 -132.68
N PRO A 385 44.96 6.57 -133.31
CA PRO A 385 44.43 6.15 -134.61
C PRO A 385 45.42 6.30 -135.79
N VAL A 386 46.54 7.03 -135.60
CA VAL A 386 47.51 7.32 -136.67
C VAL A 386 48.78 6.47 -136.58
N PHE A 387 49.20 6.06 -135.38
CA PHE A 387 50.46 5.31 -135.16
C PHE A 387 50.28 4.09 -134.23
N GLY A 388 49.07 3.85 -133.74
CA GLY A 388 48.75 2.76 -132.84
C GLY A 388 48.52 1.44 -133.57
N ILE A 389 48.11 0.44 -132.80
CA ILE A 389 47.90 -0.93 -133.30
C ILE A 389 46.84 -0.94 -134.42
N GLU A 390 45.79 -0.11 -134.33
CA GLU A 390 44.78 0.00 -135.39
C GLU A 390 45.34 0.57 -136.70
N ALA A 391 46.24 1.55 -136.63
CA ALA A 391 46.90 2.10 -137.81
C ALA A 391 47.83 1.08 -138.46
N LEU A 392 48.60 0.35 -137.65
CA LEU A 392 49.44 -0.76 -138.12
C LEU A 392 48.60 -1.88 -138.75
N ILE A 393 47.45 -2.25 -138.17
CA ILE A 393 46.52 -3.22 -138.77
C ILE A 393 45.98 -2.71 -140.11
N ALA A 394 45.63 -1.42 -140.20
CA ALA A 394 45.17 -0.82 -141.45
C ALA A 394 46.28 -0.83 -142.52
N GLU A 395 47.53 -0.53 -142.16
CA GLU A 395 48.69 -0.55 -143.06
C GLU A 395 49.04 -1.99 -143.53
N VAL A 396 48.93 -2.98 -142.65
CA VAL A 396 49.02 -4.39 -143.03
C VAL A 396 47.87 -4.79 -143.97
N GLY A 397 46.67 -4.25 -143.76
CA GLY A 397 45.53 -4.43 -144.65
C GLY A 397 45.76 -3.85 -146.05
N THR A 398 46.26 -2.62 -146.14
CA THR A 398 46.54 -1.97 -147.43
C THR A 398 47.66 -2.67 -148.20
N THR A 399 48.72 -3.10 -147.52
CA THR A 399 49.80 -3.88 -148.13
C THR A 399 49.32 -5.23 -148.64
N ARG A 400 48.49 -5.95 -147.86
CA ARG A 400 47.83 -7.18 -148.32
C ARG A 400 46.99 -6.94 -149.59
N ASP A 401 46.19 -5.87 -149.61
CA ASP A 401 45.31 -5.57 -150.75
C ASP A 401 46.10 -5.18 -152.01
N LEU A 402 47.23 -4.47 -151.83
CA LEU A 402 48.18 -4.19 -152.91
C LEU A 402 48.83 -5.47 -153.46
N LEU A 403 49.22 -6.39 -152.57
CA LEU A 403 49.78 -7.68 -152.94
C LEU A 403 48.74 -8.53 -153.70
N ALA A 404 47.49 -8.55 -153.24
CA ALA A 404 46.41 -9.24 -153.92
C ALA A 404 46.14 -8.67 -155.32
N ARG A 405 46.16 -7.33 -155.48
CA ARG A 405 46.04 -6.68 -156.80
C ARG A 405 47.20 -7.04 -157.73
N THR A 406 48.44 -6.94 -157.27
CA THR A 406 49.61 -7.25 -158.10
C THR A 406 49.62 -8.72 -158.51
N VAL A 407 49.24 -9.64 -157.64
CA VAL A 407 49.03 -11.05 -158.01
C VAL A 407 47.92 -11.18 -159.06
N GLY A 408 46.78 -10.49 -158.88
CA GLY A 408 45.69 -10.47 -159.86
C GLY A 408 46.09 -9.89 -161.23
N GLU A 409 46.90 -8.84 -161.27
CA GLU A 409 47.45 -8.27 -162.51
C GLU A 409 48.42 -9.23 -163.21
N ILE A 410 49.23 -9.96 -162.44
CA ILE A 410 50.10 -11.02 -162.94
C ILE A 410 49.27 -12.18 -163.52
N GLU A 411 48.13 -12.52 -162.91
CA GLU A 411 47.21 -13.53 -163.43
C GLU A 411 46.47 -13.07 -164.70
N ALA A 412 46.09 -11.79 -164.80
CA ALA A 412 45.36 -11.25 -165.95
C ALA A 412 46.22 -11.02 -167.20
N ASN A 413 47.51 -10.71 -167.02
CA ASN A 413 48.45 -10.47 -168.13
C ASN A 413 49.00 -11.75 -168.77
N GLY A 414 48.48 -12.92 -168.42
CA GLY A 414 48.92 -14.18 -168.97
C GLY A 414 47.84 -14.95 -169.72
N ASP A 415 48.18 -15.47 -170.90
CA ASP A 415 47.34 -16.40 -171.68
C ASP A 415 46.96 -17.68 -170.90
N VAL A 416 47.64 -17.96 -169.77
CA VAL A 416 47.34 -19.06 -168.85
C VAL A 416 47.72 -18.65 -167.41
N THR A 417 47.00 -19.16 -166.41
CA THR A 417 47.16 -18.81 -164.98
C THR A 417 48.61 -18.96 -164.47
N LEU A 418 49.02 -18.16 -163.49
CA LEU A 418 50.38 -18.23 -162.94
C LEU A 418 50.70 -19.63 -162.40
N ALA A 419 49.72 -20.30 -161.77
CA ALA A 419 49.83 -21.68 -161.33
C ALA A 419 50.19 -22.63 -162.48
N SER A 420 49.51 -22.53 -163.62
CA SER A 420 49.80 -23.37 -164.79
C SER A 420 51.17 -23.09 -165.42
N ARG A 421 51.67 -21.85 -165.36
CA ARG A 421 53.02 -21.49 -165.83
C ARG A 421 54.09 -22.08 -164.91
N VAL A 422 53.87 -22.04 -163.59
CA VAL A 422 54.76 -22.66 -162.61
C VAL A 422 54.77 -24.18 -162.77
N ASP A 423 53.61 -24.81 -163.04
CA ASP A 423 53.53 -26.25 -163.31
C ASP A 423 54.27 -26.63 -164.59
N ALA A 424 54.07 -25.88 -165.69
CA ALA A 424 54.80 -26.10 -166.94
C ALA A 424 56.32 -25.94 -166.78
N LEU A 425 56.77 -24.92 -166.05
CA LEU A 425 58.20 -24.71 -165.74
C LEU A 425 58.74 -25.84 -164.87
N THR A 426 57.98 -26.30 -163.89
CA THR A 426 58.36 -27.41 -163.00
C THR A 426 58.47 -28.72 -163.78
N GLN A 427 57.57 -28.96 -164.73
CA GLN A 427 57.59 -30.15 -165.59
C GLN A 427 58.77 -30.09 -166.58
N SER A 428 59.01 -28.93 -167.20
CA SER A 428 60.18 -28.72 -168.06
C SER A 428 61.50 -28.87 -167.30
N LYS A 429 61.59 -28.33 -166.07
CA LYS A 429 62.76 -28.49 -165.21
C LYS A 429 63.03 -29.97 -164.90
N ARG A 430 62.00 -30.73 -164.52
CA ARG A 430 62.14 -32.17 -164.27
C ARG A 430 62.62 -32.92 -165.52
N GLU A 431 62.07 -32.61 -166.69
CA GLU A 431 62.50 -33.24 -167.95
C GLU A 431 63.97 -32.93 -168.28
N VAL A 432 64.41 -31.69 -168.04
CA VAL A 432 65.81 -31.28 -168.22
C VAL A 432 66.74 -31.98 -167.22
N GLU A 433 66.36 -32.06 -165.95
CA GLU A 433 67.13 -32.78 -164.92
C GLU A 433 67.28 -34.27 -165.27
N ASP A 434 66.22 -34.90 -165.78
CA ASP A 434 66.22 -36.30 -166.18
C ASP A 434 67.08 -36.57 -167.42
N ARG A 435 67.10 -35.63 -168.39
CA ARG A 435 68.04 -35.66 -169.52
C ARG A 435 69.48 -35.48 -169.08
N LEU A 436 69.73 -34.58 -168.11
CA LEU A 436 71.06 -34.30 -167.60
C LEU A 436 71.62 -35.52 -166.84
N ALA A 437 70.79 -36.20 -166.04
CA ALA A 437 71.17 -37.43 -165.34
C ALA A 437 71.63 -38.52 -166.33
N ARG A 438 70.88 -38.75 -167.42
CA ARG A 438 71.26 -39.72 -168.46
C ARG A 438 72.56 -39.35 -169.18
N VAL A 439 72.82 -38.06 -169.40
CA VAL A 439 74.09 -37.60 -169.99
C VAL A 439 75.26 -37.88 -169.03
N PHE A 440 75.10 -37.62 -167.74
CA PHE A 440 76.12 -37.95 -166.74
C PHE A 440 76.39 -39.46 -166.65
N ASP A 441 75.35 -40.30 -166.73
CA ASP A 441 75.53 -41.76 -166.76
C ASP A 441 76.30 -42.23 -168.01
N ASN A 442 76.01 -41.67 -169.18
CA ASN A 442 76.75 -41.96 -170.40
C ASN A 442 78.22 -41.51 -170.33
N PHE A 443 78.50 -40.35 -169.71
CA PHE A 443 79.87 -39.88 -169.49
C PHE A 443 80.64 -40.77 -168.51
N ASN A 444 79.99 -41.23 -167.44
CA ASN A 444 80.58 -42.20 -166.51
C ASN A 444 80.91 -43.54 -167.19
N ALA A 445 80.03 -44.02 -168.08
CA ALA A 445 80.28 -45.23 -168.88
C ALA A 445 81.47 -45.04 -169.86
N LEU A 446 81.59 -43.85 -170.47
CA LEU A 446 82.72 -43.50 -171.34
C LEU A 446 84.05 -43.40 -170.58
N ASP A 447 84.05 -42.86 -169.35
CA ASP A 447 85.25 -42.79 -168.52
C ASP A 447 85.66 -44.17 -167.99
N ALA A 448 84.69 -45.05 -167.69
CA ALA A 448 84.96 -46.46 -167.37
C ALA A 448 85.62 -47.20 -168.55
N LEU A 449 85.10 -47.04 -169.78
CA LEU A 449 85.71 -47.58 -171.00
C LEU A 449 87.12 -47.04 -171.24
N ARG A 450 87.34 -45.74 -171.01
CA ARG A 450 88.67 -45.12 -171.11
C ARG A 450 89.65 -45.71 -170.09
N LYS A 451 89.20 -45.97 -168.86
CA LYS A 451 90.00 -46.57 -167.80
C LYS A 451 90.36 -48.03 -168.13
N ASP A 452 89.41 -48.79 -168.68
CA ASP A 452 89.65 -50.17 -169.13
C ASP A 452 90.65 -50.23 -170.30
N ILE A 453 90.53 -49.34 -171.29
CA ILE A 453 91.50 -49.22 -172.39
C ILE A 453 92.89 -48.87 -171.83
N GLY A 454 92.98 -47.91 -170.89
CA GLY A 454 94.24 -47.58 -170.22
C GLY A 454 94.85 -48.74 -169.44
N GLY A 455 94.02 -49.57 -168.80
CA GLY A 455 94.42 -50.80 -168.12
C GLY A 455 94.94 -51.86 -169.10
N ILE A 456 94.28 -52.06 -170.24
CA ILE A 456 94.71 -53.00 -171.28
C ILE A 456 96.05 -52.58 -171.87
N PHE A 457 96.25 -51.29 -172.17
CA PHE A 457 97.54 -50.79 -172.69
C PHE A 457 98.68 -50.89 -171.67
N SER A 458 98.42 -50.64 -170.38
CA SER A 458 99.37 -50.89 -169.29
C SER A 458 99.79 -52.37 -169.24
N THR A 459 98.82 -53.28 -169.37
CA THR A 459 99.05 -54.73 -169.30
C THR A 459 99.82 -55.25 -170.51
N ILE A 460 99.49 -54.76 -171.72
CA ILE A 460 100.24 -55.08 -172.96
C ILE A 460 101.67 -54.54 -172.89
N ARG A 461 101.86 -53.30 -172.41
CA ARG A 461 103.20 -52.69 -172.28
C ARG A 461 104.08 -53.45 -171.29
N ASN A 462 103.52 -53.90 -170.16
CA ASN A 462 104.28 -54.71 -169.20
C ASN A 462 104.53 -56.15 -169.69
N GLY A 463 103.63 -56.70 -170.52
CA GLY A 463 103.85 -57.98 -171.19
C GLY A 463 104.96 -57.94 -172.25
N LEU A 464 105.06 -56.85 -173.02
CA LEU A 464 106.09 -56.70 -174.06
C LEU A 464 107.50 -56.46 -173.48
N ASN A 465 107.62 -55.74 -172.37
CA ASN A 465 108.93 -55.47 -171.74
C ASN A 465 109.56 -56.68 -171.03
N ARG A 466 108.90 -57.85 -171.01
CA ARG A 466 109.42 -59.05 -170.33
C ARG A 466 109.88 -60.16 -171.28
N ILE A 467 109.74 -59.99 -172.60
CA ILE A 467 110.13 -61.00 -173.62
C ILE A 467 111.17 -60.44 -174.63
N GLY A 468 111.77 -59.28 -174.36
CA GLY A 468 112.89 -58.72 -175.13
C GLY A 468 114.06 -58.33 -174.23
#